data_AF-A0A3N5G8Z0-F1
#
_entry.id   AF-A0A3N5G8Z0-F1
#
_cell.length_a   1.000
_cell.length_b   1.000
_cell.length_c   1.000
_cell.angle_alpha   90.00
_cell.angle_beta   90.00
_cell.angle_gamma   90.00
#
_symmetry.space_group_name_H-M   'P 1'
#
loop_
_entity.id
_entity.type
_entity.pdbx_description
1 polymer ?
#
loop_
_entity_poly.entity_id
_entity_poly.type
_entity_poly.pdbx_seq_one_letter_code
_entity_poly.pdbx_strand_id
1 'polypeptide(L)'
;MPFVRLKRCTAIMIFVAALLLFFAGAVFCSSGGEGGHGEGGHTGWVVTDTYRVMNFVVLAVGLFLLLRKPASGVLEDRIKGIKEQLSELESKRTEAEKNLAQYNEKLALLNKDSEKIIAEQIKQGNEAKDRIIEAAGAAALKLEEQSRRNIEHEFKQAKLKLQEEVVAKALIKAEEIIKSKITGKDQEQLVSEYLEKVVA
;
A
#
# COMPACT_ATOMS: atom_id res chain seq x y z
N MET A 1 11.81 -35.62 -22.18
CA MET A 1 11.79 -37.07 -22.51
C MET A 1 12.59 -37.93 -21.49
N PRO A 2 12.34 -37.86 -20.17
CA PRO A 2 13.08 -38.65 -19.17
C PRO A 2 12.66 -40.14 -19.11
N PHE A 3 11.43 -40.45 -19.55
CA PHE A 3 10.86 -41.79 -19.47
C PHE A 3 11.54 -42.84 -20.35
N VAL A 4 12.18 -42.44 -21.45
CA VAL A 4 12.84 -43.37 -22.38
C VAL A 4 14.20 -43.85 -21.85
N ARG A 5 14.95 -42.99 -21.14
CA ARG A 5 16.23 -43.36 -20.52
C ARG A 5 16.05 -44.28 -19.32
N LEU A 6 15.00 -44.06 -18.52
CA LEU A 6 14.68 -44.92 -17.38
C LEU A 6 14.25 -46.32 -17.83
N LYS A 7 13.45 -46.43 -18.90
CA LYS A 7 13.06 -47.71 -19.52
C LYS A 7 14.26 -48.48 -20.09
N ARG A 8 15.25 -47.78 -20.66
CA ARG A 8 16.50 -48.40 -21.14
C ARG A 8 17.38 -48.90 -20.00
N CYS A 9 17.53 -48.14 -18.91
CA CYS A 9 18.29 -48.61 -17.73
C CYS A 9 17.62 -49.79 -17.00
N THR A 10 16.29 -49.78 -16.87
CA THR A 10 15.55 -50.92 -16.29
C THR A 10 15.59 -52.14 -17.21
N ALA A 11 15.41 -51.97 -18.53
CA ALA A 11 15.57 -53.06 -19.49
C ALA A 11 16.99 -53.64 -19.49
N ILE A 12 18.02 -52.80 -19.32
CA ILE A 12 19.41 -53.24 -19.24
C ILE A 12 19.70 -53.97 -17.91
N MET A 13 19.19 -53.49 -16.77
CA MET A 13 19.33 -54.22 -15.50
C MET A 13 18.61 -55.57 -15.52
N ILE A 14 17.43 -55.63 -16.13
CA ILE A 14 16.68 -56.88 -16.34
C ILE A 14 17.45 -57.80 -17.29
N PHE A 15 18.04 -57.26 -18.35
CA PHE A 15 18.85 -58.02 -19.30
C PHE A 15 20.11 -58.58 -18.64
N VAL A 16 20.80 -57.78 -17.81
CA VAL A 16 21.98 -58.23 -17.04
C VAL A 16 21.59 -59.28 -16.00
N ALA A 17 20.46 -59.11 -15.29
CA ALA A 17 19.95 -60.11 -14.35
C ALA A 17 19.54 -61.41 -15.05
N ALA A 18 18.90 -61.32 -16.22
CA ALA A 18 18.56 -62.46 -17.05
C ALA A 18 19.81 -63.16 -17.61
N LEU A 19 20.84 -62.41 -18.01
CA LEU A 19 22.11 -62.95 -18.49
C LEU A 19 22.88 -63.65 -17.35
N LEU A 20 22.89 -63.06 -16.15
CA LEU A 20 23.45 -63.68 -14.95
C LEU A 20 22.71 -64.97 -14.57
N LEU A 21 21.37 -64.99 -14.63
CA LEU A 21 20.57 -66.19 -14.39
C LEU A 21 20.78 -67.26 -15.47
N PHE A 22 20.94 -66.86 -16.74
CA PHE A 22 21.20 -67.76 -17.85
C PHE A 22 22.58 -68.43 -17.76
N PHE A 23 23.61 -67.67 -17.37
CA PHE A 23 24.95 -68.22 -17.12
C PHE A 23 25.03 -69.04 -15.83
N ALA A 24 24.31 -68.68 -14.77
CA ALA A 24 24.17 -69.51 -13.57
C ALA A 24 23.46 -70.85 -13.88
N GLY A 25 22.43 -70.83 -14.73
CA GLY A 25 21.75 -72.04 -15.22
C GLY A 25 22.67 -72.97 -16.02
N ALA A 26 23.59 -72.42 -16.83
CA ALA A 26 24.59 -73.21 -17.55
C ALA A 26 25.63 -73.86 -16.61
N VAL A 27 26.00 -73.18 -15.51
CA VAL A 27 26.87 -73.76 -14.47
C VAL A 27 26.18 -74.91 -13.72
N PHE A 28 24.86 -74.82 -13.51
CA PHE A 28 24.08 -75.88 -12.85
C PHE A 28 23.67 -77.04 -13.79
N CYS A 29 23.52 -76.80 -15.10
CA CYS A 29 23.28 -77.86 -16.09
C CYS A 29 24.56 -78.56 -16.58
N SER A 30 25.74 -77.97 -16.38
CA SER A 30 27.03 -78.64 -16.57
C SER A 30 27.42 -79.53 -15.38
N SER A 31 26.70 -79.47 -14.25
CA SER A 31 26.89 -80.36 -13.10
C SER A 31 25.91 -81.53 -13.14
N GLY A 32 25.94 -82.28 -14.25
CA GLY A 32 25.31 -83.59 -14.38
C GLY A 32 26.31 -84.71 -14.10
N GLY A 33 26.70 -84.87 -12.83
CA GLY A 33 27.17 -86.12 -12.22
C GLY A 33 28.59 -86.60 -12.49
N GLU A 34 29.52 -86.35 -11.55
CA GLU A 34 30.30 -87.38 -10.83
C GLU A 34 31.18 -86.75 -9.72
N GLY A 35 31.00 -87.22 -8.48
CA GLY A 35 31.92 -87.13 -7.32
C GLY A 35 32.36 -85.74 -6.84
N GLY A 36 32.10 -85.29 -5.61
CA GLY A 36 32.39 -85.97 -4.35
C GLY A 36 33.52 -85.23 -3.62
N HIS A 37 33.15 -84.56 -2.53
CA HIS A 37 33.95 -84.04 -1.40
C HIS A 37 35.49 -84.00 -1.48
N GLY A 38 36.05 -82.84 -1.09
CA GLY A 38 37.43 -82.72 -0.62
C GLY A 38 37.65 -81.43 0.17
N GLU A 39 37.32 -81.45 1.47
CA GLU A 39 38.18 -80.77 2.44
C GLU A 39 39.62 -81.25 2.20
N GLY A 40 40.58 -80.32 2.10
CA GLY A 40 42.00 -80.65 2.06
C GLY A 40 42.65 -80.63 0.68
N GLY A 41 43.19 -79.47 0.32
CA GLY A 41 44.46 -79.32 -0.41
C GLY A 41 44.64 -80.10 -1.71
N HIS A 42 44.12 -79.58 -2.82
CA HIS A 42 44.70 -79.79 -4.15
C HIS A 42 45.25 -78.45 -4.67
N THR A 43 46.55 -78.26 -4.45
CA THR A 43 47.37 -77.18 -5.02
C THR A 43 47.62 -77.44 -6.50
N GLY A 44 46.58 -77.30 -7.32
CA GLY A 44 46.69 -77.50 -8.76
C GLY A 44 45.47 -76.97 -9.50
N TRP A 45 45.68 -75.93 -10.30
CA TRP A 45 44.66 -75.31 -11.14
C TRP A 45 44.07 -76.31 -12.15
N VAL A 46 42.79 -76.64 -12.02
CA VAL A 46 42.08 -77.53 -12.96
C VAL A 46 41.52 -76.74 -14.14
N VAL A 47 41.47 -77.37 -15.33
CA VAL A 47 41.01 -76.74 -16.59
C VAL A 47 39.59 -76.16 -16.46
N THR A 48 38.75 -76.73 -15.60
CA THR A 48 37.37 -76.25 -15.31
C THR A 48 37.35 -74.91 -14.58
N ASP A 49 38.36 -74.58 -13.77
CA ASP A 49 38.47 -73.26 -13.13
C ASP A 49 38.89 -72.16 -14.12
N THR A 50 39.71 -72.49 -15.13
CA THR A 50 40.05 -71.54 -16.22
C THR A 50 38.81 -71.04 -16.95
N TYR A 51 37.88 -71.94 -17.30
CA TYR A 51 36.65 -71.57 -18.00
C TYR A 51 35.72 -70.73 -17.14
N ARG A 52 35.63 -71.01 -15.83
CA ARG A 52 34.85 -70.21 -14.88
C ARG A 52 35.40 -68.81 -14.71
N VAL A 53 36.72 -68.68 -14.53
CA VAL A 53 37.40 -67.38 -14.42
C VAL A 53 37.28 -66.59 -15.72
N MET A 54 37.46 -67.23 -16.88
CA MET A 54 37.28 -66.58 -18.19
C MET A 54 35.84 -66.06 -18.37
N ASN A 55 34.84 -66.87 -18.03
CA ASN A 55 33.44 -66.46 -18.12
C ASN A 55 33.12 -65.29 -17.16
N PHE A 56 33.61 -65.35 -15.92
CA PHE A 56 33.46 -64.26 -14.96
C PHE A 56 34.15 -62.97 -15.44
N VAL A 57 35.35 -63.06 -16.03
CA VAL A 57 36.06 -61.91 -16.59
C VAL A 57 35.28 -61.30 -17.77
N VAL A 58 34.75 -62.12 -18.68
CA VAL A 58 33.92 -61.63 -19.79
C VAL A 58 32.66 -60.93 -19.27
N LEU A 59 31.99 -61.49 -18.25
CA LEU A 59 30.84 -60.89 -17.62
C LEU A 59 31.20 -59.58 -16.91
N ALA A 60 32.30 -59.55 -16.15
CA ALA A 60 32.77 -58.37 -15.43
C ALA A 60 33.16 -57.24 -16.39
N VAL A 61 33.81 -57.54 -17.52
CA VAL A 61 34.15 -56.56 -18.56
C VAL A 61 32.89 -56.04 -19.25
N GLY A 62 31.95 -56.93 -19.61
CA GLY A 62 30.66 -56.54 -20.20
C GLY A 62 29.86 -55.64 -19.27
N LEU A 63 29.82 -55.99 -17.98
CA LEU A 63 29.15 -55.22 -16.93
C LEU A 63 29.83 -53.86 -16.73
N PHE A 64 31.16 -53.81 -16.67
CA PHE A 64 31.92 -52.57 -16.52
C PHE A 64 31.69 -51.60 -17.69
N LEU A 65 31.75 -52.09 -18.93
CA LEU A 65 31.51 -51.27 -20.12
C LEU A 65 30.07 -50.72 -20.16
N LEU A 66 29.12 -51.50 -19.67
CA LEU A 66 27.70 -51.15 -19.69
C LEU A 66 27.29 -50.23 -18.53
N LEU A 67 27.86 -50.40 -17.32
CA LEU A 67 27.57 -49.53 -16.16
C LEU A 67 28.38 -48.23 -16.13
N ARG A 68 29.56 -48.17 -16.75
CA ARG A 68 30.41 -46.97 -16.72
C ARG A 68 29.69 -45.72 -17.27
N LYS A 69 28.83 -45.88 -18.28
CA LYS A 69 28.06 -44.77 -18.87
C LYS A 69 26.89 -44.26 -18.01
N PRO A 70 25.96 -45.11 -17.51
CA PRO A 70 24.86 -44.65 -16.67
C PRO A 70 25.30 -44.23 -15.26
N ALA A 71 26.33 -44.86 -14.67
CA ALA A 71 26.77 -44.54 -13.32
C ALA A 71 27.34 -43.11 -13.20
N SER A 72 28.17 -42.67 -14.15
CA SER A 72 28.71 -41.30 -14.14
C SER A 72 27.64 -40.25 -14.38
N GLY A 73 26.67 -40.53 -15.28
CA GLY A 73 25.58 -39.60 -15.58
C GLY A 73 24.69 -39.30 -14.37
N VAL A 74 24.38 -40.30 -13.55
CA VAL A 74 23.54 -40.11 -12.34
C VAL A 74 24.25 -39.25 -11.30
N LEU A 75 25.55 -39.44 -11.07
CA LEU A 75 26.32 -38.61 -10.14
C LEU A 75 26.48 -37.18 -10.65
N GLU A 76 26.77 -36.99 -11.93
CA GLU A 76 26.84 -35.65 -12.53
C GLU A 76 25.49 -34.91 -12.48
N ASP A 77 24.38 -35.59 -12.74
CA ASP A 77 23.03 -35.02 -12.65
C ASP A 77 22.69 -34.60 -11.21
N ARG A 78 23.13 -35.38 -10.20
CA ARG A 78 22.99 -35.01 -8.79
C ARG A 78 23.82 -33.79 -8.42
N ILE A 79 25.07 -33.73 -8.86
CA ILE A 79 25.96 -32.59 -8.61
C ILE A 79 25.41 -31.33 -9.28
N LYS A 80 24.91 -31.43 -10.52
CA LYS A 80 24.27 -30.32 -11.23
C LYS A 80 23.01 -29.85 -10.51
N GLY A 81 22.14 -30.77 -10.09
CA GLY A 81 20.92 -30.41 -9.35
C GLY A 81 21.22 -29.68 -8.03
N ILE A 82 22.23 -30.14 -7.27
CA ILE A 82 22.64 -29.46 -6.03
C ILE A 82 23.22 -28.08 -6.34
N LYS A 83 24.04 -27.96 -7.39
CA LYS A 83 24.63 -26.67 -7.79
C LYS A 83 23.55 -25.69 -8.25
N GLU A 84 22.57 -26.13 -9.03
CA GLU A 84 21.43 -25.33 -9.45
C GLU A 84 20.60 -24.87 -8.26
N GLN A 85 20.26 -25.77 -7.34
CA GLN A 85 19.54 -25.42 -6.12
C GLN A 85 20.30 -24.40 -5.25
N LEU A 86 21.61 -24.58 -5.10
CA LEU A 86 22.43 -23.65 -4.32
C LEU A 86 22.50 -22.26 -5.00
N SER A 87 22.68 -22.23 -6.32
CA SER A 87 22.66 -20.98 -7.10
C SER A 87 21.31 -20.29 -7.05
N GLU A 88 20.21 -21.05 -7.08
CA GLU A 88 18.85 -20.50 -6.97
C GLU A 88 18.61 -19.93 -5.57
N LEU A 89 19.06 -20.60 -4.51
CA LEU A 89 18.96 -20.11 -3.14
C LEU A 89 19.79 -18.84 -2.93
N GLU A 90 21.00 -18.78 -3.49
CA GLU A 90 21.85 -17.59 -3.43
C GLU A 90 21.22 -16.41 -4.20
N SER A 91 20.66 -16.66 -5.39
CA SER A 91 19.92 -15.65 -6.14
C SER A 91 18.69 -15.15 -5.38
N LYS A 92 17.92 -16.05 -4.77
CA LYS A 92 16.74 -15.69 -3.97
C LYS A 92 17.12 -14.91 -2.72
N ARG A 93 18.22 -15.28 -2.07
CA ARG A 93 18.74 -14.56 -0.91
C ARG A 93 19.17 -13.14 -1.28
N THR A 94 19.95 -12.98 -2.34
CA THR A 94 20.41 -11.67 -2.80
C THR A 94 19.25 -10.78 -3.27
N GLU A 95 18.25 -11.35 -3.94
CA GLU A 95 17.02 -10.64 -4.29
C GLU A 95 16.21 -10.22 -3.06
N ALA A 96 16.06 -11.11 -2.07
CA ALA A 96 15.39 -10.80 -0.82
C ALA A 96 16.11 -9.69 -0.03
N GLU A 97 17.44 -9.75 0.08
CA GLU A 97 18.27 -8.72 0.71
C GLU A 97 18.14 -7.37 -0.01
N LYS A 98 18.14 -7.37 -1.35
CA LYS A 98 17.90 -6.16 -2.16
C LYS A 98 16.51 -5.60 -1.94
N ASN A 99 15.48 -6.43 -1.94
CA ASN A 99 14.10 -6.00 -1.71
C ASN A 99 13.92 -5.44 -0.30
N LEU A 100 14.56 -6.04 0.71
CA LEU A 100 14.56 -5.55 2.08
C LEU A 100 15.22 -4.17 2.17
N ALA A 101 16.39 -3.99 1.54
CA ALA A 101 17.07 -2.70 1.49
C ALA A 101 16.20 -1.62 0.82
N GLN A 102 15.55 -1.93 -0.30
CA GLN A 102 14.63 -1.02 -0.99
C GLN A 102 13.41 -0.67 -0.12
N TYR A 103 12.83 -1.63 0.59
CA TYR A 103 11.71 -1.37 1.49
C TYR A 103 12.13 -0.50 2.68
N ASN A 104 13.28 -0.76 3.28
CA ASN A 104 13.81 0.07 4.36
C ASN A 104 14.05 1.52 3.90
N GLU A 105 14.62 1.71 2.71
CA GLU A 105 14.80 3.04 2.12
C GLU A 105 13.45 3.73 1.90
N LYS A 106 12.48 3.03 1.31
CA LYS A 106 11.11 3.56 1.11
C LYS A 106 10.44 3.92 2.44
N LEU A 107 10.59 3.09 3.47
CA LEU A 107 10.04 3.36 4.81
C LEU A 107 10.71 4.59 5.44
N ALA A 108 12.03 4.73 5.31
CA ALA A 108 12.75 5.90 5.81
C ALA A 108 12.30 7.19 5.10
N LEU A 109 12.13 7.14 3.78
CA LEU A 109 11.58 8.25 2.99
C LEU A 109 10.14 8.58 3.41
N LEU A 110 9.29 7.56 3.57
CA LEU A 110 7.89 7.74 3.97
C LEU A 110 7.77 8.38 5.36
N ASN A 111 8.60 7.97 6.32
CA ASN A 111 8.64 8.58 7.65
C ASN A 111 9.04 10.05 7.56
N LYS A 112 10.10 10.36 6.80
CA LYS A 112 10.56 11.75 6.59
C LYS A 112 9.50 12.61 5.92
N ASP A 113 8.79 12.08 4.93
CA ASP A 113 7.74 12.82 4.25
C ASP A 113 6.50 12.97 5.13
N SER A 114 6.17 11.98 5.95
CA SER A 114 5.10 12.08 6.95
C SER A 114 5.39 13.19 7.98
N GLU A 115 6.62 13.26 8.48
CA GLU A 115 7.06 14.32 9.39
C GLU A 115 6.96 15.71 8.73
N LYS A 116 7.39 15.84 7.47
CA LYS A 116 7.24 17.09 6.71
C LYS A 116 5.77 17.48 6.53
N ILE A 117 4.91 16.52 6.18
CA ILE A 117 3.47 16.77 6.01
C ILE A 117 2.87 17.28 7.31
N ILE A 118 3.20 16.65 8.44
CA ILE A 118 2.70 17.08 9.76
C ILE A 118 3.21 18.49 10.08
N ALA A 119 4.50 18.77 9.86
CA ALA A 119 5.08 20.09 10.12
C ALA A 119 4.44 21.18 9.25
N GLU A 120 4.24 20.92 7.96
CA GLU A 120 3.58 21.84 7.04
C GLU A 120 2.10 22.05 7.43
N GLN A 121 1.39 21.00 7.83
CA GLN A 121 0.00 21.11 8.27
C GLN A 121 -0.14 21.93 9.55
N ILE A 122 0.79 21.80 10.50
CA ILE A 122 0.82 22.62 11.71
C ILE A 122 1.08 24.09 11.34
N LYS A 123 2.05 24.35 10.45
CA LYS A 123 2.37 25.70 9.98
C LYS A 123 1.16 26.34 9.29
N GLN A 124 0.54 25.65 8.34
CA GLN A 124 -0.67 26.11 7.65
C GLN A 124 -1.84 26.32 8.61
N GLY A 125 -1.99 25.45 9.61
CA GLY A 125 -3.00 25.59 10.65
C GLY A 125 -2.81 26.84 11.50
N ASN A 126 -1.57 27.14 11.90
CA ASN A 126 -1.23 28.37 12.63
C ASN A 126 -1.46 29.61 11.77
N GLU A 127 -0.99 29.62 10.52
CA GLU A 127 -1.24 30.75 9.61
C GLU A 127 -2.74 30.96 9.33
N ALA A 128 -3.51 29.89 9.20
CA ALA A 128 -4.97 29.97 9.04
C ALA A 128 -5.64 30.53 10.30
N LYS A 129 -5.22 30.10 11.48
CA LYS A 129 -5.69 30.62 12.76
C LYS A 129 -5.41 32.13 12.86
N ASP A 130 -4.19 32.55 12.55
CA ASP A 130 -3.81 33.96 12.63
C ASP A 130 -4.63 34.81 11.65
N ARG A 131 -4.79 34.35 10.40
CA ARG A 131 -5.67 35.01 9.41
C ARG A 131 -7.13 35.11 9.89
N ILE A 132 -7.67 34.07 10.53
CA ILE A 132 -9.03 34.08 11.07
C ILE A 132 -9.16 35.11 12.19
N ILE A 133 -8.17 35.18 13.09
CA ILE A 133 -8.16 36.15 14.20
C ILE A 133 -8.07 37.59 13.67
N GLU A 134 -7.18 37.84 12.70
CA GLU A 134 -7.06 39.15 12.05
C GLU A 134 -8.34 39.55 11.32
N ALA A 135 -8.92 38.65 10.53
CA ALA A 135 -10.18 38.89 9.83
C ALA A 135 -11.34 39.15 10.79
N ALA A 136 -11.41 38.39 11.89
CA ALA A 136 -12.42 38.59 12.94
C ALA A 136 -12.25 39.96 13.63
N GLY A 137 -11.02 40.36 13.93
CA GLY A 137 -10.72 41.68 14.50
C GLY A 137 -11.12 42.82 13.56
N ALA A 138 -10.74 42.72 12.29
CA ALA A 138 -11.13 43.71 11.27
C ALA A 138 -12.65 43.78 11.07
N ALA A 139 -13.33 42.62 11.08
CA ALA A 139 -14.79 42.55 10.98
C ALA A 139 -15.48 43.18 12.19
N ALA A 140 -14.95 42.93 13.41
CA ALA A 140 -15.48 43.52 14.63
C ALA A 140 -15.36 45.06 14.63
N LEU A 141 -14.20 45.60 14.24
CA LEU A 141 -14.00 47.05 14.11
C LEU A 141 -14.95 47.67 13.08
N LYS A 142 -15.11 47.02 11.92
CA LYS A 142 -16.04 47.49 10.88
C LYS A 142 -17.49 47.45 11.36
N LEU A 143 -17.87 46.43 12.11
CA LEU A 143 -19.21 46.28 12.68
C LEU A 143 -19.47 47.37 13.73
N GLU A 144 -18.51 47.67 14.60
CA GLU A 144 -18.60 48.74 15.59
C GLU A 144 -18.78 50.10 14.91
N GLU A 145 -17.96 50.41 13.91
CA GLU A 145 -18.05 51.66 13.16
C GLU A 145 -19.41 51.80 12.45
N GLN A 146 -19.88 50.72 11.82
CA GLN A 146 -21.19 50.69 11.17
C GLN A 146 -22.33 50.87 12.19
N SER A 147 -22.23 50.22 13.35
CA SER A 147 -23.21 50.33 14.43
C SER A 147 -23.26 51.76 14.97
N ARG A 148 -22.10 52.41 15.17
CA ARG A 148 -22.04 53.81 15.59
C ARG A 148 -22.70 54.74 14.58
N ARG A 149 -22.40 54.58 13.29
CA ARG A 149 -23.05 55.37 12.22
C ARG A 149 -24.56 55.16 12.19
N ASN A 150 -25.02 53.93 12.37
CA ASN A 150 -26.45 53.61 12.39
C ASN A 150 -27.12 54.24 13.62
N ILE A 151 -26.52 54.15 14.80
CA ILE A 151 -27.02 54.78 16.02
C ILE A 151 -27.14 56.30 15.84
N GLU A 152 -26.10 56.95 15.29
CA GLU A 152 -26.16 58.39 15.02
C GLU A 152 -27.27 58.76 14.03
N HIS A 153 -27.47 57.95 13.00
CA HIS A 153 -28.55 58.14 12.03
C HIS A 153 -29.92 58.01 12.70
N GLU A 154 -30.16 56.91 13.42
CA GLU A 154 -31.42 56.66 14.13
C GLU A 154 -31.69 57.73 15.19
N PHE A 155 -30.66 58.19 15.92
CA PHE A 155 -30.81 59.26 16.90
C PHE A 155 -31.22 60.59 16.26
N LYS A 156 -30.63 60.92 15.09
CA LYS A 156 -31.04 62.11 14.32
C LYS A 156 -32.50 61.98 13.84
N GLN A 157 -32.88 60.82 13.33
CA GLN A 157 -34.27 60.56 12.89
C GLN A 157 -35.26 60.64 14.06
N ALA A 158 -34.94 60.03 15.20
CA ALA A 158 -35.76 60.09 16.41
C ALA A 158 -35.91 61.53 16.93
N LYS A 159 -34.83 62.33 16.89
CA LYS A 159 -34.88 63.74 17.27
C LYS A 159 -35.80 64.56 16.36
N LEU A 160 -35.73 64.35 15.04
CA LEU A 160 -36.61 65.03 14.08
C LEU A 160 -38.08 64.67 14.33
N LYS A 161 -38.39 63.38 14.46
CA LYS A 161 -39.75 62.91 14.80
C LYS A 161 -40.26 63.51 16.10
N LEU A 162 -39.42 63.55 17.14
CA LEU A 162 -39.78 64.15 18.42
C LEU A 162 -40.08 65.66 18.29
N GLN A 163 -39.28 66.38 17.50
CA GLN A 163 -39.54 67.80 17.23
C GLN A 163 -40.88 68.01 16.51
N GLU A 164 -41.17 67.20 15.49
CA GLU A 164 -42.45 67.23 14.77
C GLU A 164 -43.62 66.96 15.73
N GLU A 165 -43.53 65.94 16.59
CA GLU A 165 -44.56 65.63 17.58
C GLU A 165 -44.77 66.76 18.60
N VAL A 166 -43.68 67.36 19.09
CA VAL A 166 -43.75 68.48 20.03
C VAL A 166 -44.41 69.70 19.39
N VAL A 167 -44.04 70.03 18.15
CA VAL A 167 -44.65 71.14 17.40
C VAL A 167 -46.13 70.87 17.14
N ALA A 168 -46.49 69.65 16.73
CA ALA A 168 -47.88 69.27 16.51
C ALA A 168 -48.72 69.41 17.80
N LYS A 169 -48.21 68.91 18.94
CA LYS A 169 -48.91 69.04 20.23
C LYS A 169 -48.98 70.49 20.71
N ALA A 170 -47.94 71.29 20.48
CA ALA A 170 -47.92 72.71 20.82
C ALA A 170 -48.95 73.50 19.99
N LEU A 171 -49.08 73.21 18.70
CA LEU A 171 -50.10 73.80 17.82
C LEU A 171 -51.51 73.47 18.30
N ILE A 172 -51.79 72.21 18.61
CA ILE A 172 -53.10 71.79 19.15
C ILE A 172 -53.40 72.56 20.45
N LYS A 173 -52.42 72.68 21.35
CA LYS A 173 -52.63 73.40 22.62
C LYS A 173 -52.81 74.91 22.41
N ALA A 174 -52.06 75.50 21.49
CA ALA A 174 -52.20 76.91 21.13
C ALA A 174 -53.58 77.18 20.52
N GLU A 175 -54.07 76.31 19.63
CA GLU A 175 -55.42 76.40 19.07
C GLU A 175 -56.50 76.34 20.16
N GLU A 176 -56.38 75.43 21.13
CA GLU A 176 -57.29 75.32 22.27
C GLU A 176 -57.27 76.58 23.16
N ILE A 177 -56.10 77.16 23.40
CA ILE A 177 -55.95 78.41 24.16
C ILE A 177 -56.57 79.59 23.39
N ILE A 178 -56.31 79.72 22.10
CA ILE A 178 -56.87 80.79 21.27
C ILE A 178 -58.40 80.68 21.25
N LYS A 179 -58.96 79.48 21.01
CA LYS A 179 -60.41 79.25 21.02
C LYS A 179 -61.06 79.62 22.37
N SER A 180 -60.37 79.38 23.48
CA SER A 180 -60.91 79.66 24.82
C SER A 180 -60.73 81.10 25.30
N LYS A 181 -59.82 81.88 24.71
CA LYS A 181 -59.48 83.24 25.16
C LYS A 181 -59.78 84.37 24.15
N ILE A 182 -60.22 84.05 22.94
CA ILE A 182 -60.53 85.05 21.91
C ILE A 182 -61.63 86.02 22.36
N THR A 183 -61.41 87.32 22.20
CA THR A 183 -62.37 88.38 22.54
C THR A 183 -62.91 89.07 21.27
N GLY A 184 -64.01 89.81 21.39
CA GLY A 184 -64.59 90.56 20.25
C GLY A 184 -63.65 91.62 19.68
N LYS A 185 -62.77 92.19 20.52
CA LYS A 185 -61.76 93.17 20.11
C LYS A 185 -60.66 92.54 19.24
N ASP A 186 -60.28 91.30 19.55
CA ASP A 186 -59.29 90.54 18.77
C ASP A 186 -59.84 90.18 17.38
N GLN A 187 -61.13 89.83 17.27
CA GLN A 187 -61.78 89.56 15.98
C GLN A 187 -61.80 90.79 15.07
N GLU A 188 -62.12 91.96 15.63
CA GLU A 188 -62.16 93.21 14.87
C GLU A 188 -60.76 93.60 14.36
N GLN A 189 -59.73 93.40 15.19
CA GLN A 189 -58.33 93.65 14.83
C GLN A 189 -57.83 92.67 13.75
N LEU A 190 -58.18 91.38 13.82
CA LEU A 190 -57.84 90.38 12.80
C LEU A 190 -58.47 90.71 11.43
N VAL A 191 -59.70 91.23 11.42
CA VAL A 191 -60.38 91.67 10.20
C VAL A 191 -59.67 92.88 9.60
N SER A 192 -59.30 93.89 10.42
CA SER A 192 -58.55 95.04 9.91
C SER A 192 -57.19 94.66 9.34
N GLU A 193 -56.47 93.75 9.99
CA GLU A 193 -55.14 93.30 9.56
C GLU A 193 -55.21 92.49 8.25
N TYR A 194 -56.26 91.67 8.07
CA TYR A 194 -56.51 90.96 6.80
C TYR A 194 -56.83 91.92 5.65
N LEU A 195 -57.67 92.93 5.91
CA LEU A 195 -58.00 93.94 4.91
C LEU A 195 -56.77 94.77 4.52
N GLU A 196 -55.91 95.13 5.46
CA GLU A 196 -54.65 95.84 5.19
C GLU A 196 -53.66 95.00 4.36
N LYS A 197 -53.54 93.69 4.65
CA LYS A 197 -52.64 92.78 3.93
C LYS A 197 -53.10 92.39 2.52
N VAL A 198 -54.40 92.49 2.23
CA VAL A 198 -54.99 92.16 0.92
C VAL A 198 -55.12 93.42 0.05
N VAL A 199 -55.10 94.61 0.66
CA VAL A 199 -55.15 95.90 -0.03
C VAL A 199 -53.75 96.47 -0.31
N ALA A 200 -52.69 95.90 0.28
CA ALA A 200 -51.28 96.11 -0.08
C ALA A 200 -50.77 95.06 -1.09
#